data_AF-A0A1X2BHF5-F1
#
_entry.id   AF-A0A1X2BHF5-F1
#
_cell.length_a   1.000
_cell.length_b   1.000
_cell.length_c   1.000
_cell.angle_alpha   90.00
_cell.angle_beta   90.00
_cell.angle_gamma   90.00
#
_symmetry.space_group_name_H-M   'P 1'
#
loop_
_entity.id
_entity.type
_entity.pdbx_description
1 polymer ?
#
loop_
_entity_poly.entity_id
_entity_poly.type
_entity_poly.pdbx_seq_one_letter_code
_entity_poly.pdbx_strand_id
1 'polypeptide(L)'
;MTVRRIGRLGVVVIVLAASMVLSAPSYACACGAAVAPDGAQATMNNEVALVHWDGTTENILMRVAMNAATDNVALVVPTPAPATVAVGDKAAFMELDELTAPQIQHQRRWTLGIGIGDPAPREGAVAARPPEVVNQVRLGPLEATTLAGGDLAGLQKWLADNGYSIRPAVSDALNPYVREGWAFVAMRLTSDAPIVGGLNPVRLTFQSPRLVYPMRLSVAAPDPQHVIIYTLSDHRQQRTDADAAVQNTKVEFAGNVVAAVRDPLLREWVGNHGPYLTKTQVDILQTSRISSDFTFGNAPNDNAYRQVHIVYDNIEIPVVLVVFAGLVVIAIAATVIFVTVLRLGRRRGA
;
A
#
# COMPACT_ATOMS: atom_id res chain seq x y z
N MET A 1 74.36 -19.16 14.11
CA MET A 1 73.26 -18.56 13.34
C MET A 1 72.04 -19.49 13.39
N THR A 2 71.25 -19.54 14.48
CA THR A 2 70.15 -20.53 14.52
C THR A 2 69.06 -20.28 15.58
N VAL A 3 68.82 -19.06 16.07
CA VAL A 3 67.81 -18.85 17.15
C VAL A 3 66.84 -17.69 16.91
N ARG A 4 66.90 -17.00 15.76
CA ARG A 4 66.04 -15.82 15.51
C ARG A 4 64.87 -16.02 14.53
N ARG A 5 64.63 -17.25 14.06
CA ARG A 5 63.54 -17.55 13.09
C ARG A 5 62.31 -18.26 13.66
N ILE A 6 62.34 -18.74 14.91
CA ILE A 6 61.24 -19.57 15.46
C ILE A 6 60.17 -18.74 16.18
N GLY A 7 60.51 -17.55 16.72
CA GLY A 7 59.55 -16.70 17.43
C GLY A 7 58.54 -15.93 16.56
N ARG A 8 58.71 -15.93 15.23
CA ARG A 8 57.78 -15.26 14.31
C ARG A 8 56.70 -16.18 13.74
N LEU A 9 56.86 -17.51 13.83
CA LEU A 9 55.83 -18.44 13.37
C LEU A 9 54.72 -18.67 14.43
N GLY A 10 55.05 -18.64 15.72
CA GLY A 10 54.08 -18.90 16.79
C GLY A 10 53.03 -17.80 16.98
N VAL A 11 53.37 -16.54 16.69
CA VAL A 11 52.44 -15.40 16.81
C VAL A 11 51.49 -15.33 15.61
N VAL A 12 51.89 -15.82 14.44
CA VAL A 12 51.04 -15.84 13.24
C VAL A 12 49.93 -16.91 13.37
N VAL A 13 50.20 -18.03 14.04
CA VAL A 13 49.21 -19.12 14.20
C VAL A 13 48.11 -18.76 15.22
N ILE A 14 48.43 -17.98 16.27
CA ILE A 14 47.41 -17.57 17.26
C ILE A 14 46.51 -16.45 16.73
N VAL A 15 47.01 -15.59 15.83
CA VAL A 15 46.18 -14.56 15.17
C VAL A 15 45.29 -15.15 14.06
N LEU A 16 45.71 -16.26 13.42
CA LEU A 16 44.90 -17.00 12.46
C LEU A 16 43.79 -17.86 13.10
N ALA A 17 43.95 -18.28 14.36
CA ALA A 17 42.90 -19.01 15.09
C ALA A 17 41.80 -18.08 15.66
N ALA A 18 42.10 -16.79 15.86
CA ALA A 18 41.12 -15.80 16.32
C ALA A 18 40.27 -15.19 15.17
N SER A 19 40.57 -15.53 13.92
CA SER A 19 39.82 -15.10 12.73
C SER A 19 38.78 -16.12 12.24
N MET A 20 38.60 -17.25 12.94
CA MET A 20 37.31 -17.96 12.94
C MET A 20 36.28 -17.16 13.75
N VAL A 21 36.03 -15.94 13.28
CA VAL A 21 34.79 -15.22 13.58
C VAL A 21 33.69 -16.15 13.11
N LEU A 22 32.87 -16.60 14.05
CA LEU A 22 31.60 -17.24 13.80
C LEU A 22 30.90 -16.40 12.74
N SER A 23 30.76 -16.93 11.52
CA SER A 23 29.81 -16.42 10.54
C SER A 23 28.44 -16.53 11.20
N ALA A 24 27.95 -15.42 11.76
CA ALA A 24 26.60 -15.36 12.27
C ALA A 24 25.69 -15.62 11.05
N PRO A 25 24.78 -16.60 11.11
CA PRO A 25 23.87 -16.85 10.00
C PRO A 25 23.06 -15.57 9.74
N SER A 26 23.02 -15.15 8.48
CA SER A 26 22.14 -14.09 8.03
C SER A 26 20.68 -14.54 8.14
N TYR A 27 19.72 -13.66 7.91
CA TYR A 27 18.36 -13.82 8.42
C TYR A 27 17.32 -13.31 7.41
N ALA A 28 16.44 -14.19 6.96
CA ALA A 28 15.52 -14.04 5.84
C ALA A 28 14.13 -13.85 6.37
N CYS A 29 13.41 -12.99 5.69
CA CYS A 29 12.03 -12.66 5.93
C CYS A 29 11.26 -13.01 4.66
N ALA A 30 10.19 -13.81 4.76
CA ALA A 30 9.43 -14.34 3.63
C ALA A 30 8.17 -13.50 3.49
N CYS A 31 7.97 -12.88 2.32
CA CYS A 31 6.93 -11.90 1.98
C CYS A 31 5.52 -12.43 2.24
N GLY A 32 4.98 -12.21 3.44
CA GLY A 32 5.02 -10.99 4.27
C GLY A 32 6.26 -10.29 4.85
N ALA A 33 7.51 -10.69 4.63
CA ALA A 33 8.69 -9.92 4.98
C ALA A 33 9.78 -9.98 3.89
N ALA A 34 10.63 -8.97 3.75
CA ALA A 34 11.70 -8.92 2.76
C ALA A 34 13.01 -9.53 3.32
N VAL A 35 13.69 -10.39 2.56
CA VAL A 35 15.01 -10.95 2.93
C VAL A 35 16.12 -10.02 2.46
N ALA A 36 16.93 -9.41 3.32
CA ALA A 36 18.14 -8.72 2.87
C ALA A 36 19.42 -9.47 3.33
N PRO A 37 20.58 -9.29 2.66
CA PRO A 37 21.84 -9.87 3.10
C PRO A 37 22.35 -9.11 4.32
N ASP A 38 23.08 -9.80 5.20
CA ASP A 38 23.96 -9.28 6.23
C ASP A 38 23.60 -7.90 6.81
N GLY A 39 22.73 -7.88 7.83
CA GLY A 39 22.46 -6.68 8.63
C GLY A 39 21.67 -5.55 7.95
N ALA A 40 21.34 -5.67 6.66
CA ALA A 40 20.47 -4.72 5.99
C ALA A 40 19.00 -4.90 6.40
N GLN A 41 18.31 -3.78 6.65
CA GLN A 41 16.87 -3.77 6.91
C GLN A 41 16.14 -3.45 5.61
N ALA A 42 15.26 -4.36 5.16
CA ALA A 42 14.28 -4.09 4.12
C ALA A 42 12.91 -3.94 4.80
N THR A 43 12.33 -2.74 4.74
CA THR A 43 11.00 -2.48 5.30
C THR A 43 9.96 -2.50 4.18
N MET A 44 8.83 -3.15 4.49
CA MET A 44 7.69 -3.31 3.61
C MET A 44 6.55 -2.48 4.17
N ASN A 45 6.34 -1.27 3.62
CA ASN A 45 5.40 -0.32 4.23
C ASN A 45 4.06 -0.27 3.48
N ASN A 46 4.00 -0.73 2.23
CA ASN A 46 2.79 -0.69 1.42
C ASN A 46 2.74 -1.88 0.45
N GLU A 47 1.69 -2.68 0.56
CA GLU A 47 1.42 -3.81 -0.34
C GLU A 47 0.10 -3.57 -1.08
N VAL A 48 0.12 -3.76 -2.41
CA VAL A 48 -1.08 -3.59 -3.24
C VAL A 48 -1.22 -4.82 -4.13
N ALA A 49 -2.37 -5.47 -4.09
CA ALA A 49 -2.64 -6.62 -4.96
C ALA A 49 -4.03 -6.55 -5.58
N LEU A 50 -4.15 -7.10 -6.78
CA LEU A 50 -5.40 -7.45 -7.44
C LEU A 50 -5.50 -8.97 -7.46
N VAL A 51 -6.60 -9.49 -6.94
CA VAL A 51 -6.89 -10.92 -6.86
C VAL A 51 -8.14 -11.21 -7.70
N HIS A 52 -8.04 -12.22 -8.54
CA HIS A 52 -9.09 -12.68 -9.44
C HIS A 52 -9.19 -14.20 -9.38
N TRP A 53 -10.39 -14.76 -9.37
CA TRP A 53 -10.62 -16.20 -9.34
C TRP A 53 -11.74 -16.60 -10.29
N ASP A 54 -11.49 -17.63 -11.09
CA ASP A 54 -12.42 -18.12 -12.12
C ASP A 54 -13.18 -19.40 -11.72
N GLY A 55 -13.29 -19.68 -10.42
CA GLY A 55 -13.87 -20.91 -9.91
C GLY A 55 -12.88 -22.07 -9.76
N THR A 56 -11.72 -22.02 -10.43
CA THR A 56 -10.69 -23.08 -10.37
C THR A 56 -9.27 -22.56 -10.25
N THR A 57 -9.00 -21.43 -10.91
CA THR A 57 -7.69 -20.80 -11.04
C THR A 57 -7.76 -19.42 -10.42
N GLU A 58 -6.76 -19.11 -9.60
CA GLU A 58 -6.59 -17.80 -9.01
C GLU A 58 -5.39 -17.09 -9.63
N ASN A 59 -5.59 -15.80 -9.91
CA ASN A 59 -4.57 -14.89 -10.38
C ASN A 59 -4.35 -13.81 -9.33
N ILE A 60 -3.11 -13.66 -8.88
CA ILE A 60 -2.67 -12.55 -8.04
C ILE A 60 -1.74 -11.68 -8.88
N LEU A 61 -2.14 -10.44 -9.14
CA LEU A 61 -1.24 -9.39 -9.61
C LEU A 61 -0.85 -8.56 -8.38
N MET A 62 0.41 -8.59 -7.97
CA MET A 62 0.86 -7.87 -6.77
C MET A 62 2.00 -6.89 -7.06
N ARG A 63 1.97 -5.76 -6.38
CA ARG A 63 3.03 -4.76 -6.34
C ARG A 63 3.47 -4.57 -4.90
N VAL A 64 4.76 -4.75 -4.71
CA VAL A 64 5.39 -4.70 -3.40
C VAL A 64 6.26 -3.45 -3.32
N ALA A 65 5.93 -2.52 -2.42
CA ALA A 65 6.81 -1.39 -2.13
C ALA A 65 7.89 -1.85 -1.15
N MET A 66 9.11 -1.97 -1.66
CA MET A 66 10.25 -2.42 -0.89
C MET A 66 11.28 -1.30 -0.84
N ASN A 67 11.57 -0.83 0.37
CA ASN A 67 12.71 0.04 0.62
C ASN A 67 13.85 -0.86 1.10
N ALA A 68 14.75 -1.23 0.20
CA ALA A 68 15.94 -1.99 0.53
C ALA A 68 17.18 -1.10 0.38
N ALA A 69 18.05 -1.12 1.38
CA ALA A 69 19.37 -0.49 1.31
C ALA A 69 20.37 -1.32 0.47
N THR A 70 19.95 -2.50 0.00
CA THR A 70 20.75 -3.48 -0.72
C THR A 70 20.03 -3.98 -1.97
N ASP A 71 20.81 -4.48 -2.92
CA ASP A 71 20.42 -5.03 -4.23
C ASP A 71 20.01 -6.50 -4.19
N ASN A 72 20.32 -7.21 -3.10
CA ASN A 72 20.14 -8.66 -3.03
C ASN A 72 19.01 -9.04 -2.06
N VAL A 73 17.76 -8.87 -2.52
CA VAL A 73 16.55 -9.23 -1.75
C VAL A 73 15.78 -10.39 -2.36
N ALA A 74 15.34 -11.32 -1.51
CA ALA A 74 14.39 -12.37 -1.86
C ALA A 74 12.98 -12.11 -1.31
N LEU A 75 11.98 -12.46 -2.11
CA LEU A 75 10.55 -12.33 -1.87
C LEU A 75 9.95 -13.75 -1.99
N VAL A 76 9.41 -14.28 -0.89
CA VAL A 76 8.84 -15.63 -0.84
C VAL A 76 7.34 -15.54 -0.63
N VAL A 77 6.54 -16.09 -1.55
CA VAL A 77 5.07 -16.05 -1.52
C VAL A 77 4.51 -17.48 -1.50
N PRO A 78 3.80 -17.89 -0.44
CA PRO A 78 3.08 -19.15 -0.38
C PRO A 78 1.88 -19.14 -1.32
N THR A 79 1.66 -20.25 -2.01
CA THR A 79 0.50 -20.44 -2.90
C THR A 79 -0.13 -21.81 -2.67
N PRO A 80 -1.47 -21.95 -2.67
CA PRO A 80 -2.14 -23.24 -2.44
C PRO A 80 -1.68 -24.37 -3.37
N ALA A 81 -1.29 -24.03 -4.60
CA ALA A 81 -0.74 -24.94 -5.59
C ALA A 81 0.46 -24.26 -6.30
N PRO A 82 1.34 -25.02 -6.97
CA PRO A 82 2.47 -24.45 -7.71
C PRO A 82 2.02 -23.37 -8.69
N ALA A 83 2.60 -22.17 -8.56
CA ALA A 83 2.22 -21.02 -9.36
C ALA A 83 3.13 -20.81 -10.58
N THR A 84 2.54 -20.39 -11.67
CA THR A 84 3.26 -19.80 -12.80
C THR A 84 3.50 -18.32 -12.50
N VAL A 85 4.73 -17.87 -12.67
CA VAL A 85 5.13 -16.48 -12.41
C VAL A 85 5.34 -15.76 -13.73
N ALA A 86 4.75 -14.58 -13.86
CA ALA A 86 4.95 -13.68 -14.99
C ALA A 86 5.16 -12.24 -14.50
N VAL A 87 5.84 -11.44 -15.32
CA VAL A 87 5.90 -10.00 -15.08
C VAL A 87 4.53 -9.40 -15.39
N GLY A 88 4.02 -8.60 -14.45
CA GLY A 88 2.78 -7.85 -14.61
C GLY A 88 3.03 -6.42 -15.11
N ASP A 89 1.98 -5.82 -15.68
CA ASP A 89 2.04 -4.44 -16.17
C ASP A 89 1.66 -3.44 -15.07
N LYS A 90 2.42 -2.34 -14.97
CA LYS A 90 2.09 -1.22 -14.09
C LYS A 90 0.81 -0.51 -14.56
N ALA A 91 0.47 -0.58 -15.85
CA ALA A 91 -0.72 0.03 -16.44
C ALA A 91 -2.01 -0.43 -15.78
N ALA A 92 -2.12 -1.73 -15.46
CA ALA A 92 -3.29 -2.28 -14.77
C ALA A 92 -3.54 -1.59 -13.43
N PHE A 93 -2.50 -1.37 -12.61
CA PHE A 93 -2.65 -0.66 -11.34
C PHE A 93 -2.95 0.82 -11.50
N MET A 94 -2.36 1.48 -12.51
CA MET A 94 -2.68 2.89 -12.81
C MET A 94 -4.16 3.05 -13.17
N GLU A 95 -4.70 2.12 -13.97
CA GLU A 95 -6.13 2.13 -14.30
C GLU A 95 -7.00 1.79 -13.09
N LEU A 96 -6.63 0.83 -12.24
CA LEU A 96 -7.36 0.55 -11.00
C LEU A 96 -7.41 1.77 -10.07
N ASP A 97 -6.29 2.49 -9.93
CA ASP A 97 -6.22 3.70 -9.11
C ASP A 97 -7.12 4.81 -9.69
N GLU A 98 -7.19 4.95 -11.02
CA GLU A 98 -8.13 5.87 -11.70
C GLU A 98 -9.60 5.46 -11.48
N LEU A 99 -9.92 4.19 -11.71
CA LEU A 99 -11.27 3.65 -11.58
C LEU A 99 -11.81 3.77 -10.16
N THR A 100 -10.95 3.61 -9.16
CA THR A 100 -11.31 3.60 -7.73
C THR A 100 -11.02 4.90 -7.00
N ALA A 101 -10.61 5.94 -7.72
CA ALA A 101 -10.32 7.25 -7.15
C ALA A 101 -11.52 7.76 -6.31
N PRO A 102 -11.25 8.34 -5.13
CA PRO A 102 -12.32 8.86 -4.28
C PRO A 102 -13.02 10.05 -4.93
N GLN A 103 -14.29 10.25 -4.59
CA GLN A 103 -15.01 11.48 -4.96
C GLN A 103 -14.54 12.62 -4.07
N ILE A 104 -14.04 13.69 -4.67
CA ILE A 104 -13.69 14.90 -3.95
C ILE A 104 -14.94 15.75 -3.78
N GLN A 105 -15.32 16.04 -2.54
CA GLN A 105 -16.42 16.94 -2.20
C GLN A 105 -15.86 18.18 -1.52
N HIS A 106 -16.13 19.35 -2.10
CA HIS A 106 -15.73 20.63 -1.51
C HIS A 106 -16.79 21.11 -0.53
N GLN A 107 -16.40 21.37 0.71
CA GLN A 107 -17.25 21.99 1.72
C GLN A 107 -16.69 23.35 2.11
N ARG A 108 -17.53 24.37 2.05
CA ARG A 108 -17.14 25.74 2.42
C ARG A 108 -17.19 25.89 3.92
N ARG A 109 -16.07 26.26 4.53
CA ARG A 109 -15.99 26.62 5.94
C ARG A 109 -15.78 28.13 6.06
N TRP A 110 -16.76 28.81 6.62
CA TRP A 110 -16.73 30.25 6.83
C TRP A 110 -16.03 30.57 8.14
N THR A 111 -14.99 31.40 8.10
CA THR A 111 -14.27 31.88 9.28
C THR A 111 -14.28 33.42 9.31
N LEU A 112 -14.40 34.00 10.50
CA LEU A 112 -14.33 35.45 10.70
C LEU A 112 -12.87 35.84 10.94
N GLY A 113 -12.28 36.63 10.02
CA GLY A 113 -10.89 37.06 10.08
C GLY A 113 -10.74 38.47 10.66
N ILE A 114 -9.93 38.61 11.71
CA ILE A 114 -9.57 39.91 12.31
C ILE A 114 -8.43 40.51 11.49
N GLY A 115 -8.75 41.41 10.57
CA GLY A 115 -7.78 41.99 9.64
C GLY A 115 -6.74 42.89 10.33
N ILE A 116 -5.59 42.31 10.69
CA ILE A 116 -4.29 42.99 10.72
C ILE A 116 -3.27 42.01 10.13
N GLY A 117 -3.11 42.03 8.80
CA GLY A 117 -2.17 41.17 8.08
C GLY A 117 -2.35 41.33 6.57
N ASP A 118 -1.23 41.32 5.85
CA ASP A 118 -1.00 41.67 4.44
C ASP A 118 -2.08 41.26 3.41
N PRO A 119 -2.15 41.95 2.25
CA PRO A 119 -3.11 41.63 1.19
C PRO A 119 -3.02 40.15 0.81
N ALA A 120 -4.18 39.49 0.87
CA ALA A 120 -4.32 38.10 0.43
C ALA A 120 -3.71 37.91 -0.96
N PRO A 121 -2.89 36.86 -1.19
CA PRO A 121 -2.46 36.53 -2.53
C PRO A 121 -3.71 36.18 -3.32
N ARG A 122 -3.95 36.89 -4.43
CA ARG A 122 -4.85 36.39 -5.47
C ARG A 122 -4.18 35.14 -6.06
N GLU A 123 -4.62 33.96 -5.65
CA GLU A 123 -4.26 32.72 -6.34
C GLU A 123 -4.86 32.77 -7.74
N GLY A 124 -4.02 33.14 -8.70
CA GLY A 124 -4.30 32.92 -10.11
C GLY A 124 -4.43 31.42 -10.35
N ALA A 125 -5.42 31.04 -11.15
CA ALA A 125 -5.61 29.68 -11.63
C ALA A 125 -4.28 29.13 -12.17
N VAL A 126 -3.64 28.26 -11.39
CA VAL A 126 -2.48 27.51 -11.85
C VAL A 126 -3.04 26.49 -12.83
N ALA A 127 -2.80 26.73 -14.12
CA ALA A 127 -3.02 25.71 -15.13
C ALA A 127 -2.26 24.45 -14.70
N ALA A 128 -3.00 23.36 -14.50
CA ALA A 128 -2.44 22.05 -14.21
C ALA A 128 -1.47 21.69 -15.35
N ARG A 129 -0.17 21.83 -15.10
CA ARG A 129 0.85 21.23 -15.94
C ARG A 129 0.71 19.71 -15.78
N PRO A 130 0.63 18.93 -16.87
CA PRO A 130 0.76 17.49 -16.77
C PRO A 130 2.10 17.17 -16.07
N PRO A 131 2.16 16.12 -15.24
CA PRO A 131 3.37 15.77 -14.53
C PRO A 131 4.52 15.55 -15.52
N GLU A 132 5.59 16.32 -15.35
CA GLU A 132 6.86 16.09 -16.01
C GLU A 132 7.45 14.79 -15.46
N VAL A 133 7.57 13.77 -16.31
CA VAL A 133 8.18 12.49 -15.95
C VAL A 133 9.68 12.72 -15.84
N VAL A 134 10.17 12.98 -14.63
CA VAL A 134 11.57 13.36 -14.37
C VAL A 134 12.56 12.19 -14.55
N ASN A 135 12.11 10.94 -14.62
CA ASN A 135 12.98 9.84 -15.04
C ASN A 135 12.17 8.56 -15.32
N GLN A 136 12.41 7.92 -16.47
CA GLN A 136 11.84 6.61 -16.77
C GLN A 136 12.95 5.56 -16.64
N VAL A 137 13.08 4.97 -15.44
CA VAL A 137 14.02 3.88 -15.19
C VAL A 137 13.38 2.58 -15.66
N ARG A 138 14.04 1.91 -16.60
CA ARG A 138 13.71 0.53 -16.98
C ARG A 138 14.11 -0.38 -15.82
N LEU A 139 13.13 -1.05 -15.24
CA LEU A 139 13.39 -2.07 -14.23
C LEU A 139 13.55 -3.42 -14.93
N GLY A 140 14.78 -3.92 -14.85
CA GLY A 140 15.26 -5.21 -15.34
C GLY A 140 14.94 -6.37 -14.41
N PRO A 141 15.42 -7.58 -14.75
CA PRO A 141 14.69 -8.83 -14.56
C PRO A 141 14.58 -9.25 -13.09
N LEU A 142 13.36 -9.57 -12.65
CA LEU A 142 13.17 -10.42 -11.47
C LEU A 142 13.41 -11.86 -11.92
N GLU A 143 14.21 -12.62 -11.19
CA GLU A 143 14.29 -14.07 -11.37
C GLU A 143 13.31 -14.73 -10.40
N ALA A 144 12.36 -15.50 -10.93
CA ALA A 144 11.37 -16.20 -10.12
C ALA A 144 11.60 -17.71 -10.23
N THR A 145 11.74 -18.37 -9.09
CA THR A 145 11.77 -19.83 -8.97
C THR A 145 10.54 -20.28 -8.22
N THR A 146 9.74 -21.16 -8.84
CA THR A 146 8.61 -21.80 -8.16
C THR A 146 9.05 -23.15 -7.61
N LEU A 147 8.87 -23.35 -6.31
CA LEU A 147 9.17 -24.58 -5.59
C LEU A 147 7.84 -25.28 -5.27
N ALA A 148 7.60 -26.40 -5.93
CA ALA A 148 6.40 -27.18 -5.74
C ALA A 148 6.42 -27.96 -4.41
N GLY A 149 5.27 -28.01 -3.74
CA GLY A 149 4.93 -29.04 -2.76
C GLY A 149 5.70 -29.02 -1.44
N GLY A 150 5.44 -28.04 -0.58
CA GLY A 150 5.70 -28.12 0.86
C GLY A 150 7.15 -28.40 1.30
N ASP A 151 8.11 -28.44 0.39
CA ASP A 151 9.49 -28.79 0.71
C ASP A 151 10.23 -27.59 1.28
N LEU A 152 10.04 -27.37 2.58
CA LEU A 152 10.77 -26.36 3.33
C LEU A 152 12.28 -26.56 3.24
N ALA A 153 12.76 -27.81 3.15
CA ALA A 153 14.18 -28.09 2.97
C ALA A 153 14.67 -27.64 1.59
N GLY A 154 13.87 -27.83 0.55
CA GLY A 154 14.08 -27.30 -0.79
C GLY A 154 14.12 -25.77 -0.83
N LEU A 155 13.18 -25.10 -0.16
CA LEU A 155 13.17 -23.63 -0.01
C LEU A 155 14.39 -23.12 0.76
N GLN A 156 14.71 -23.75 1.89
CA GLN A 156 15.90 -23.41 2.68
C GLN A 156 17.19 -23.60 1.87
N LYS A 157 17.27 -24.69 1.10
CA LYS A 157 18.40 -24.96 0.21
C LYS A 157 18.52 -23.92 -0.90
N TRP A 158 17.43 -23.60 -1.61
CA TRP A 158 17.44 -22.57 -2.66
C TRP A 158 17.87 -21.21 -2.10
N LEU A 159 17.36 -20.85 -0.92
CA LEU A 159 17.74 -19.61 -0.24
C LEU A 159 19.24 -19.63 0.10
N ALA A 160 19.74 -20.71 0.74
CA ALA A 160 21.15 -20.84 1.10
C ALA A 160 22.08 -20.82 -0.13
N ASP A 161 21.73 -21.55 -1.19
CA ASP A 161 22.48 -21.61 -2.45
C ASP A 161 22.54 -20.23 -3.14
N ASN A 162 21.56 -19.36 -2.89
CA ASN A 162 21.50 -17.98 -3.39
C ASN A 162 22.03 -16.92 -2.38
N GLY A 163 22.64 -17.35 -1.28
CA GLY A 163 23.23 -16.44 -0.29
C GLY A 163 22.23 -15.80 0.69
N TYR A 164 21.03 -16.38 0.80
CA TYR A 164 19.99 -15.98 1.73
C TYR A 164 19.89 -16.98 2.89
N SER A 165 19.63 -16.51 4.09
CA SER A 165 19.58 -17.37 5.30
C SER A 165 18.36 -17.02 6.12
N ILE A 166 17.47 -17.92 6.55
CA ILE A 166 16.12 -17.62 7.09
C ILE A 166 16.07 -17.22 8.58
N ARG A 167 15.26 -16.20 8.94
CA ARG A 167 14.96 -15.87 10.35
C ARG A 167 14.17 -17.00 11.01
N PRO A 168 14.46 -17.37 12.26
CA PRO A 168 13.66 -18.36 12.98
C PRO A 168 12.15 -18.07 12.94
N ALA A 169 11.75 -16.82 13.21
CA ALA A 169 10.35 -16.40 13.17
C ALA A 169 9.67 -16.64 11.82
N VAL A 170 10.42 -16.58 10.73
CA VAL A 170 9.92 -16.74 9.35
C VAL A 170 9.85 -18.22 9.00
N SER A 171 10.85 -19.00 9.44
CA SER A 171 10.80 -20.46 9.35
C SER A 171 9.60 -21.01 10.12
N ASP A 172 9.32 -20.48 11.31
CA ASP A 172 8.18 -20.88 12.12
C ASP A 172 6.85 -20.52 11.44
N ALA A 173 6.78 -19.35 10.80
CA ALA A 173 5.61 -18.90 10.05
C ALA A 173 5.37 -19.70 8.75
N LEU A 174 6.39 -20.40 8.21
CA LEU A 174 6.25 -21.27 7.03
C LEU A 174 5.67 -22.65 7.36
N ASN A 175 5.86 -23.14 8.60
CA ASN A 175 5.41 -24.48 9.02
C ASN A 175 3.93 -24.78 8.74
N PRO A 176 2.98 -23.83 8.93
CA PRO A 176 1.58 -24.12 8.63
C PRO A 176 1.33 -24.38 7.14
N TYR A 177 1.95 -23.61 6.24
CA TYR A 177 1.85 -23.82 4.80
C TYR A 177 2.43 -25.16 4.35
N VAL A 178 3.54 -25.57 4.95
CA VAL A 178 4.14 -26.89 4.72
C VAL A 178 3.17 -28.00 5.10
N ARG A 179 2.56 -27.92 6.28
CA ARG A 179 1.57 -28.91 6.74
C ARG A 179 0.32 -28.94 5.86
N GLU A 180 -0.05 -27.80 5.30
CA GLU A 180 -1.18 -27.64 4.39
C GLU A 180 -0.83 -28.03 2.94
N GLY A 181 0.44 -28.37 2.65
CA GLY A 181 0.90 -28.82 1.33
C GLY A 181 1.05 -27.71 0.30
N TRP A 182 1.12 -26.44 0.72
CA TRP A 182 1.24 -25.30 -0.18
C TRP A 182 2.60 -25.30 -0.89
N ALA A 183 2.63 -24.68 -2.07
CA ALA A 183 3.86 -24.39 -2.81
C ALA A 183 4.44 -23.04 -2.40
N PHE A 184 5.72 -22.82 -2.74
CA PHE A 184 6.41 -21.56 -2.46
C PHE A 184 6.96 -20.97 -3.74
N VAL A 185 6.63 -19.71 -4.02
CA VAL A 185 7.26 -18.92 -5.08
C VAL A 185 8.36 -18.10 -4.44
N ALA A 186 9.62 -18.34 -4.82
CA ALA A 186 10.77 -17.57 -4.39
C ALA A 186 11.25 -16.68 -5.54
N MET A 187 11.19 -15.36 -5.32
CA MET A 187 11.61 -14.35 -6.27
C MET A 187 12.88 -13.68 -5.75
N ARG A 188 13.86 -13.50 -6.64
CA ARG A 188 15.11 -12.83 -6.39
C ARG A 188 15.19 -11.56 -7.23
N LEU A 189 15.62 -10.48 -6.58
CA LEU A 189 16.04 -9.28 -7.27
C LEU A 189 17.47 -9.46 -7.81
N THR A 190 17.69 -9.17 -9.09
CA THR A 190 19.02 -9.29 -9.73
C THR A 190 19.55 -7.93 -10.24
N SER A 191 19.15 -6.82 -9.62
CA SER A 191 19.49 -5.47 -10.09
C SER A 191 20.54 -4.82 -9.19
N ASP A 192 21.73 -4.53 -9.75
CA ASP A 192 22.83 -3.84 -9.08
C ASP A 192 22.59 -2.32 -8.90
N ALA A 193 21.51 -1.79 -9.46
CA ALA A 193 21.13 -0.37 -9.37
C ALA A 193 20.05 -0.14 -8.28
N PRO A 194 20.11 0.97 -7.53
CA PRO A 194 19.07 1.34 -6.57
C PRO A 194 17.69 1.38 -7.23
N ILE A 195 16.71 0.66 -6.66
CA ILE A 195 15.35 0.67 -7.17
C ILE A 195 14.67 1.98 -6.77
N VAL A 196 14.64 2.93 -7.70
CA VAL A 196 13.87 4.17 -7.56
C VAL A 196 12.56 4.01 -8.32
N GLY A 197 11.42 4.03 -7.63
CA GLY A 197 10.08 3.95 -8.24
C GLY A 197 9.37 2.59 -8.17
N GLY A 198 9.86 1.66 -7.34
CA GLY A 198 9.21 0.39 -6.99
C GLY A 198 9.24 -0.69 -8.09
N LEU A 199 9.15 -1.96 -7.69
CA LEU A 199 9.24 -3.12 -8.58
C LEU A 199 8.14 -3.17 -9.65
N ASN A 200 8.42 -3.82 -10.78
CA ASN A 200 7.34 -4.22 -11.69
C ASN A 200 6.38 -5.15 -10.92
N PRO A 201 5.07 -5.04 -11.16
CA PRO A 201 4.13 -5.99 -10.63
C PRO A 201 4.51 -7.43 -11.00
N VAL A 202 4.17 -8.36 -10.14
CA VAL A 202 4.32 -9.79 -10.40
C VAL A 202 2.95 -10.41 -10.49
N ARG A 203 2.74 -11.22 -11.53
CA ARG A 203 1.55 -12.05 -11.68
C ARG A 203 1.86 -13.48 -11.28
N LEU A 204 1.10 -14.00 -10.33
CA LEU A 204 1.10 -15.40 -9.90
C LEU A 204 -0.21 -16.02 -10.36
N THR A 205 -0.14 -17.16 -11.05
CA THR A 205 -1.31 -17.92 -11.49
C THR A 205 -1.21 -19.34 -10.96
N PHE A 206 -2.19 -19.79 -10.17
CA PHE A 206 -2.20 -21.11 -9.55
C PHE A 206 -3.62 -21.67 -9.41
N GLN A 207 -3.74 -22.98 -9.25
CA GLN A 207 -5.03 -23.62 -8.92
C GLN A 207 -5.39 -23.32 -7.47
N SER A 208 -6.64 -22.92 -7.24
CA SER A 208 -7.15 -22.63 -5.90
C SER A 208 -8.64 -22.92 -5.81
N PRO A 209 -9.13 -23.56 -4.75
CA PRO A 209 -10.55 -23.83 -4.57
C PRO A 209 -11.36 -22.59 -4.13
N ARG A 210 -10.69 -21.46 -3.85
CA ARG A 210 -11.29 -20.22 -3.34
C ARG A 210 -10.34 -19.03 -3.53
N LEU A 211 -10.86 -17.81 -3.53
CA LEU A 211 -10.05 -16.58 -3.52
C LEU A 211 -9.27 -16.46 -2.20
N VAL A 212 -7.94 -16.43 -2.25
CA VAL A 212 -7.07 -16.37 -1.07
C VAL A 212 -5.80 -15.54 -1.29
N TYR A 213 -5.60 -14.53 -0.44
CA TYR A 213 -4.37 -13.74 -0.42
C TYR A 213 -3.49 -14.11 0.78
N PRO A 214 -2.26 -14.64 0.55
CA PRO A 214 -1.39 -15.12 1.63
C PRO A 214 -0.90 -13.97 2.51
N MET A 215 -1.19 -14.06 3.81
CA MET A 215 -0.85 -13.05 4.81
C MET A 215 -0.21 -13.62 6.08
N ARG A 216 -0.29 -14.95 6.34
CA ARG A 216 0.22 -15.50 7.61
C ARG A 216 1.72 -15.34 7.80
N LEU A 217 2.48 -15.25 6.70
CA LEU A 217 3.92 -14.97 6.80
C LEU A 217 4.23 -13.59 7.35
N SER A 218 3.30 -12.64 7.18
CA SER A 218 3.44 -11.28 7.69
C SER A 218 3.44 -11.23 9.22
N VAL A 219 3.17 -12.34 9.93
CA VAL A 219 3.37 -12.46 11.38
C VAL A 219 4.81 -12.19 11.80
N ALA A 220 5.77 -12.43 10.91
CA ALA A 220 7.19 -12.20 11.16
C ALA A 220 7.65 -10.77 10.84
N ALA A 221 6.77 -9.91 10.30
CA ALA A 221 7.08 -8.51 10.01
C ALA A 221 7.16 -7.71 11.31
N PRO A 222 8.21 -6.88 11.50
CA PRO A 222 8.39 -6.10 12.74
C PRO A 222 7.45 -4.89 12.83
N ASP A 223 7.04 -4.35 11.68
CA ASP A 223 6.29 -3.10 11.56
C ASP A 223 4.82 -3.35 11.19
N PRO A 224 3.90 -2.43 11.55
CA PRO A 224 2.53 -2.45 11.06
C PRO A 224 2.46 -2.60 9.53
N GLN A 225 1.45 -3.33 9.07
CA GLN A 225 1.23 -3.57 7.64
C GLN A 225 0.00 -2.82 7.14
N HIS A 226 0.14 -2.20 5.97
CA HIS A 226 -0.95 -1.56 5.25
C HIS A 226 -1.10 -2.24 3.89
N VAL A 227 -2.25 -2.89 3.69
CA VAL A 227 -2.51 -3.71 2.51
C VAL A 227 -3.74 -3.19 1.78
N ILE A 228 -3.61 -2.97 0.48
CA ILE A 228 -4.72 -2.67 -0.42
C ILE A 228 -4.97 -3.89 -1.29
N ILE A 229 -6.13 -4.51 -1.13
CA ILE A 229 -6.56 -5.63 -1.96
C ILE A 229 -7.72 -5.19 -2.85
N TYR A 230 -7.49 -5.25 -4.15
CA TYR A 230 -8.52 -5.27 -5.14
C TYR A 230 -8.98 -6.71 -5.35
N THR A 231 -10.29 -6.94 -5.36
CA THR A 231 -10.89 -8.20 -5.75
C THR A 231 -11.76 -7.97 -6.97
N LEU A 232 -11.62 -8.81 -7.98
CA LEU A 232 -12.41 -8.75 -9.20
C LEU A 232 -13.18 -10.08 -9.33
N SER A 233 -14.51 -10.01 -9.27
CA SER A 233 -15.39 -11.16 -9.24
C SER A 233 -16.80 -10.83 -9.77
N ASP A 234 -17.70 -11.81 -9.79
CA ASP A 234 -19.11 -11.65 -10.19
C ASP A 234 -19.90 -10.79 -9.21
N HIS A 235 -19.48 -10.76 -7.94
CA HIS A 235 -20.13 -10.03 -6.85
C HIS A 235 -19.14 -9.19 -6.05
N ARG A 236 -19.68 -8.23 -5.30
CA ARG A 236 -18.94 -7.52 -4.26
C ARG A 236 -18.36 -8.54 -3.29
N GLN A 237 -17.06 -8.45 -3.04
CA GLN A 237 -16.37 -9.35 -2.13
C GLN A 237 -16.21 -8.73 -0.75
N GLN A 238 -16.16 -9.58 0.27
CA GLN A 238 -15.79 -9.22 1.63
C GLN A 238 -14.85 -10.28 2.21
N ARG A 239 -14.07 -9.90 3.22
CA ARG A 239 -13.22 -10.85 3.94
C ARG A 239 -14.06 -11.84 4.74
N THR A 240 -13.65 -13.10 4.72
CA THR A 240 -14.28 -14.23 5.42
C THR A 240 -13.33 -15.00 6.33
N ASP A 241 -12.07 -14.56 6.42
CA ASP A 241 -11.05 -15.19 7.26
C ASP A 241 -11.19 -14.86 8.75
N ALA A 242 -10.43 -15.57 9.59
CA ALA A 242 -10.52 -15.47 11.04
C ALA A 242 -10.08 -14.10 11.59
N ASP A 243 -9.17 -13.41 10.89
CA ASP A 243 -8.65 -12.11 11.32
C ASP A 243 -9.53 -10.93 10.89
N ALA A 244 -10.52 -11.17 10.02
CA ALA A 244 -11.39 -10.13 9.47
C ALA A 244 -12.15 -9.33 10.54
N ALA A 245 -12.48 -9.95 11.68
CA ALA A 245 -13.18 -9.29 12.79
C ALA A 245 -12.26 -8.46 13.70
N VAL A 246 -10.94 -8.68 13.64
CA VAL A 246 -9.96 -8.05 14.55
C VAL A 246 -9.17 -6.96 13.83
N GLN A 247 -8.94 -7.12 12.53
CA GLN A 247 -8.21 -6.16 11.71
C GLN A 247 -9.12 -5.06 11.17
N ASN A 248 -8.60 -3.84 11.09
CA ASN A 248 -9.37 -2.72 10.56
C ASN A 248 -9.46 -2.83 9.03
N THR A 249 -10.64 -3.22 8.55
CA THR A 249 -10.93 -3.40 7.12
C THR A 249 -11.89 -2.31 6.65
N LYS A 250 -11.48 -1.55 5.64
CA LYS A 250 -12.29 -0.48 5.02
C LYS A 250 -12.47 -0.78 3.53
N VAL A 251 -13.71 -0.81 3.07
CA VAL A 251 -14.00 -0.80 1.64
C VAL A 251 -13.89 0.64 1.16
N GLU A 252 -13.02 0.90 0.19
CA GLU A 252 -12.83 2.22 -0.42
C GLU A 252 -13.62 2.37 -1.73
N PHE A 253 -13.82 1.25 -2.42
CA PHE A 253 -14.58 1.20 -3.66
C PHE A 253 -15.30 -0.15 -3.80
N ALA A 254 -16.52 -0.13 -4.34
CA ALA A 254 -17.26 -1.30 -4.77
C ALA A 254 -18.12 -0.91 -5.96
N GLY A 255 -17.98 -1.59 -7.09
CA GLY A 255 -18.84 -1.33 -8.25
C GLY A 255 -18.48 -2.15 -9.48
N ASN A 256 -19.43 -2.22 -10.42
CA ASN A 256 -19.22 -2.82 -11.72
C ASN A 256 -18.37 -1.90 -12.61
N VAL A 257 -17.26 -2.43 -13.14
CA VAL A 257 -16.29 -1.65 -13.94
C VAL A 257 -16.27 -2.02 -15.43
N VAL A 258 -17.19 -2.87 -15.91
CA VAL A 258 -17.16 -3.42 -17.28
C VAL A 258 -17.03 -2.38 -18.38
N ALA A 259 -17.70 -1.24 -18.22
CA ALA A 259 -17.74 -0.18 -19.22
C ALA A 259 -16.51 0.74 -19.21
N ALA A 260 -15.71 0.71 -18.14
CA ALA A 260 -14.66 1.68 -17.87
C ALA A 260 -13.24 1.09 -18.03
N VAL A 261 -13.11 -0.24 -18.05
CA VAL A 261 -11.82 -0.94 -18.15
C VAL A 261 -11.28 -0.93 -19.58
N ARG A 262 -10.00 -0.56 -19.74
CA ARG A 262 -9.31 -0.47 -21.05
C ARG A 262 -8.11 -1.40 -21.12
N ASP A 263 -7.40 -1.58 -20.02
CA ASP A 263 -6.22 -2.42 -19.89
C ASP A 263 -6.52 -3.86 -20.36
N PRO A 264 -5.67 -4.47 -21.20
CA PRO A 264 -5.93 -5.81 -21.74
C PRO A 264 -6.10 -6.89 -20.68
N LEU A 265 -5.30 -6.86 -19.61
CA LEU A 265 -5.36 -7.85 -18.53
C LEU A 265 -6.64 -7.68 -17.72
N LEU A 266 -6.99 -6.44 -17.38
CA LEU A 266 -8.23 -6.16 -16.67
C LEU A 266 -9.45 -6.53 -17.53
N ARG A 267 -9.44 -6.30 -18.85
CA ARG A 267 -10.53 -6.72 -19.75
C ARG A 267 -10.67 -8.24 -19.81
N GLU A 268 -9.56 -8.96 -19.84
CA GLU A 268 -9.54 -10.42 -19.79
C GLU A 268 -10.20 -10.93 -18.51
N TRP A 269 -9.81 -10.39 -17.35
CA TRP A 269 -10.32 -10.83 -16.05
C TRP A 269 -11.78 -10.40 -15.82
N VAL A 270 -12.17 -9.21 -16.26
CA VAL A 270 -13.58 -8.78 -16.24
C VAL A 270 -14.47 -9.70 -17.07
N GLY A 271 -13.96 -10.20 -18.20
CA GLY A 271 -14.67 -11.13 -19.07
C GLY A 271 -14.73 -12.56 -18.54
N ASN A 272 -13.99 -12.87 -17.47
CA ASN A 272 -13.89 -14.20 -16.89
C ASN A 272 -14.27 -14.13 -15.41
N HIS A 273 -15.49 -14.54 -15.02
CA HIS A 273 -15.96 -14.44 -13.63
C HIS A 273 -16.12 -13.00 -13.09
N GLY A 274 -16.55 -12.09 -13.96
CA GLY A 274 -17.38 -10.97 -13.56
C GLY A 274 -16.69 -9.61 -13.39
N PRO A 275 -17.42 -8.52 -13.67
CA PRO A 275 -16.86 -7.17 -13.69
C PRO A 275 -16.88 -6.43 -12.35
N TYR A 276 -17.25 -7.08 -11.25
CA TYR A 276 -17.46 -6.40 -9.98
C TYR A 276 -16.13 -6.23 -9.24
N LEU A 277 -15.66 -4.99 -9.16
CA LEU A 277 -14.43 -4.62 -8.49
C LEU A 277 -14.72 -4.15 -7.06
N THR A 278 -14.02 -4.72 -6.07
CA THR A 278 -14.03 -4.24 -4.69
C THR A 278 -12.61 -3.91 -4.24
N LYS A 279 -12.37 -2.66 -3.83
CA LYS A 279 -11.11 -2.20 -3.23
C LYS A 279 -11.25 -2.16 -1.72
N THR A 280 -10.40 -2.91 -1.05
CA THR A 280 -10.37 -3.02 0.40
C THR A 280 -9.01 -2.60 0.92
N GLN A 281 -8.98 -1.63 1.84
CA GLN A 281 -7.81 -1.32 2.65
C GLN A 281 -7.88 -2.10 3.97
N VAL A 282 -6.78 -2.74 4.34
CA VAL A 282 -6.61 -3.42 5.62
C VAL A 282 -5.42 -2.83 6.36
N ASP A 283 -5.66 -2.34 7.57
CA ASP A 283 -4.61 -1.86 8.47
C ASP A 283 -4.36 -2.92 9.57
N ILE A 284 -3.14 -3.45 9.62
CA ILE A 284 -2.70 -4.44 10.61
C ILE A 284 -1.68 -3.80 11.53
N LEU A 285 -2.15 -3.33 12.69
CA LEU A 285 -1.30 -2.63 13.67
C LEU A 285 -0.41 -3.60 14.48
N GLN A 286 -0.81 -4.86 14.61
CA GLN A 286 -0.10 -5.89 15.37
C GLN A 286 0.07 -7.14 14.51
N THR A 287 1.17 -7.20 13.77
CA THR A 287 1.52 -8.31 12.87
C THR A 287 1.61 -9.65 13.60
N SER A 288 2.10 -9.66 14.84
CA SER A 288 2.19 -10.87 15.68
C SER A 288 0.85 -11.54 15.99
N ARG A 289 -0.28 -10.87 15.71
CA ARG A 289 -1.64 -11.43 15.87
C ARG A 289 -2.23 -12.01 14.58
N ILE A 290 -1.52 -11.94 13.46
CA ILE A 290 -2.00 -12.55 12.21
C ILE A 290 -2.06 -14.07 12.40
N SER A 291 -3.24 -14.64 12.17
CA SER A 291 -3.51 -16.06 12.36
C SER A 291 -3.95 -16.76 11.06
N SER A 292 -4.43 -16.00 10.09
CA SER A 292 -5.05 -16.48 8.86
C SER A 292 -4.63 -15.70 7.61
N ASP A 293 -4.72 -16.36 6.46
CA ASP A 293 -4.63 -15.70 5.16
C ASP A 293 -5.96 -15.02 4.85
N PHE A 294 -5.93 -13.95 4.04
CA PHE A 294 -7.18 -13.31 3.66
C PHE A 294 -7.93 -14.26 2.74
N THR A 295 -9.17 -14.58 3.10
CA THR A 295 -10.08 -15.29 2.22
C THR A 295 -11.26 -14.39 1.94
N PHE A 296 -11.85 -14.53 0.76
CA PHE A 296 -12.93 -13.68 0.32
C PHE A 296 -14.14 -14.51 -0.09
N GLY A 297 -15.31 -13.92 0.10
CA GLY A 297 -16.58 -14.44 -0.40
C GLY A 297 -17.55 -13.31 -0.70
N ASN A 298 -18.67 -13.68 -1.33
CA ASN A 298 -19.71 -12.73 -1.72
C ASN A 298 -20.26 -12.00 -0.49
N ALA A 299 -20.32 -10.68 -0.60
CA ALA A 299 -21.02 -9.83 0.36
C ALA A 299 -22.54 -10.08 0.29
N PRO A 300 -23.31 -9.70 1.32
CA PRO A 300 -24.76 -9.86 1.32
C PRO A 300 -25.49 -9.12 0.19
N ASN A 301 -24.84 -8.13 -0.44
CA ASN A 301 -25.35 -7.37 -1.57
C ASN A 301 -24.22 -6.71 -2.37
N ASP A 302 -24.56 -6.33 -3.60
CA ASP A 302 -23.70 -5.62 -4.54
C ASP A 302 -23.93 -4.10 -4.48
N ASN A 303 -24.15 -3.55 -3.28
CA ASN A 303 -24.30 -2.10 -3.15
C ASN A 303 -23.02 -1.40 -3.57
N ALA A 304 -23.15 -0.53 -4.58
CA ALA A 304 -22.05 0.30 -5.04
C ALA A 304 -21.58 1.25 -3.91
N TYR A 305 -20.28 1.45 -3.84
CA TYR A 305 -19.65 2.34 -2.88
C TYR A 305 -18.44 3.01 -3.51
N ARG A 306 -18.24 4.29 -3.19
CA ARG A 306 -17.05 5.03 -3.55
C ARG A 306 -16.72 5.98 -2.42
N GLN A 307 -15.50 5.92 -1.93
CA GLN A 307 -15.03 6.78 -0.85
C GLN A 307 -15.15 8.26 -1.23
N VAL A 308 -15.61 9.06 -0.28
CA VAL A 308 -15.72 10.52 -0.43
C VAL A 308 -14.65 11.18 0.42
N HIS A 309 -13.81 12.00 -0.20
CA HIS A 309 -12.87 12.88 0.50
C HIS A 309 -13.43 14.28 0.54
N ILE A 310 -13.70 14.80 1.74
CA ILE A 310 -14.16 16.16 1.94
C ILE A 310 -12.96 17.09 2.02
N VAL A 311 -12.88 18.06 1.12
CA VAL A 311 -11.89 19.14 1.12
C VAL A 311 -12.57 20.41 1.62
N TYR A 312 -12.01 21.03 2.65
CA TYR A 312 -12.56 22.27 3.22
C TYR A 312 -11.96 23.49 2.54
N ASP A 313 -12.80 24.26 1.85
CA ASP A 313 -12.43 25.56 1.31
C ASP A 313 -12.69 26.60 2.41
N ASN A 314 -11.62 27.16 3.00
CA ASN A 314 -11.75 28.22 3.99
C ASN A 314 -12.09 29.53 3.28
N ILE A 315 -13.28 30.07 3.57
CA ILE A 315 -13.68 31.38 3.10
C ILE A 315 -13.61 32.34 4.28
N GLU A 316 -12.62 33.23 4.26
CA GLU A 316 -12.49 34.28 5.26
C GLU A 316 -13.45 35.42 4.95
N ILE A 317 -14.34 35.72 5.90
CA ILE A 317 -15.13 36.95 5.88
C ILE A 317 -14.35 38.01 6.64
N PRO A 318 -13.90 39.10 5.98
CA PRO A 318 -13.24 40.21 6.67
C PRO A 318 -14.18 40.82 7.71
N VAL A 319 -13.75 40.89 8.96
CA VAL A 319 -14.54 41.53 10.03
C VAL A 319 -14.91 42.98 9.67
N VAL A 320 -14.08 43.67 8.88
CA VAL A 320 -14.36 45.02 8.37
C VAL A 320 -15.66 45.10 7.57
N LEU A 321 -15.97 44.09 6.74
CA LEU A 321 -17.23 44.07 5.97
C LEU A 321 -18.44 43.89 6.89
N VAL A 322 -18.31 43.07 7.93
CA VAL A 322 -19.37 42.86 8.93
C VAL A 322 -19.61 44.14 9.74
N VAL A 323 -18.54 44.80 10.17
CA VAL A 323 -18.61 46.07 10.90
C VAL A 323 -19.19 47.18 10.01
N PHE A 324 -18.75 47.29 8.76
CA PHE A 324 -19.27 48.27 7.81
C PHE A 324 -20.76 48.07 7.54
N ALA A 325 -21.18 46.82 7.29
CA ALA A 325 -22.61 46.49 7.15
C ALA A 325 -23.41 46.88 8.40
N GLY A 326 -22.87 46.62 9.60
CA GLY A 326 -23.47 47.05 10.86
C GLY A 326 -23.60 48.58 10.98
N LEU A 327 -22.57 49.33 10.61
CA LEU A 327 -22.59 50.80 10.62
C LEU A 327 -23.60 51.38 9.63
N VAL A 328 -23.73 50.79 8.44
CA VAL A 328 -24.75 51.19 7.45
C VAL A 328 -26.15 50.99 8.02
N VAL A 329 -26.42 49.86 8.66
CA VAL A 329 -27.72 49.59 9.31
C VAL A 329 -28.00 50.62 10.41
N ILE A 330 -27.02 50.95 11.24
CA ILE A 330 -27.15 51.99 12.28
C ILE A 330 -27.42 53.36 11.67
N ALA A 331 -26.71 53.75 10.61
CA ALA A 331 -26.90 55.03 9.93
C ALA A 331 -28.30 55.14 9.30
N ILE A 332 -28.79 54.06 8.69
CA ILE A 332 -30.16 53.99 8.16
C ILE A 332 -31.16 54.13 9.30
N ALA A 333 -30.99 53.40 10.40
CA ALA A 333 -31.87 53.48 11.57
C ALA A 333 -31.89 54.89 12.17
N ALA A 334 -30.73 55.51 12.33
CA ALA A 334 -30.60 56.88 12.83
C ALA A 334 -31.29 57.90 11.89
N THR A 335 -31.14 57.73 10.58
CA THR A 335 -31.82 58.57 9.57
C THR A 335 -33.33 58.41 9.65
N VAL A 336 -33.84 57.17 9.78
CA VAL A 336 -35.26 56.89 9.93
C VAL A 336 -35.80 57.51 11.22
N ILE A 337 -35.10 57.36 12.35
CA ILE A 337 -35.49 57.96 13.64
C ILE A 337 -35.53 59.48 13.51
N PHE A 338 -34.49 60.09 12.93
CA PHE A 338 -34.40 61.53 12.75
C PHE A 338 -35.54 62.08 11.88
N VAL A 339 -35.83 61.44 10.75
CA VAL A 339 -36.95 61.81 9.88
C VAL A 339 -38.29 61.65 10.59
N THR A 340 -38.45 60.60 11.41
CA THR A 340 -39.68 60.34 12.17
C THR A 340 -39.89 61.40 13.25
N VAL A 341 -38.83 61.76 14.00
CA VAL A 341 -38.85 62.81 15.01
C VAL A 341 -39.14 64.19 14.40
N LEU A 342 -38.52 64.53 13.26
CA LEU A 342 -38.80 65.78 12.54
C LEU A 342 -40.26 65.85 12.05
N ARG A 343 -40.81 64.74 11.58
CA ARG A 343 -42.23 64.66 11.17
C ARG A 343 -43.18 64.81 12.36
N LEU A 344 -42.83 64.27 13.53
CA LEU A 344 -43.61 64.42 14.77
C LEU A 344 -43.51 65.84 15.35
N GLY A 345 -42.34 66.48 15.27
CA GLY A 345 -42.12 67.86 15.70
C GLY A 345 -42.88 68.89 14.84
N ARG A 346 -42.89 68.72 13.52
CA ARG A 346 -43.67 69.58 12.59
C ARG A 346 -45.19 69.45 12.80
N ARG A 347 -45.69 68.32 13.28
CA ARG A 347 -47.11 68.14 13.62
C ARG A 347 -47.53 68.76 14.96
N ARG A 348 -46.58 69.17 15.81
CA ARG A 348 -46.86 69.83 17.10
C ARG A 348 -46.70 71.35 17.04
N GLY A 349 -46.22 71.89 15.93
CA GLY A 349 -46.02 73.34 15.69
C GLY A 349 -46.95 73.93 14.63
N ALA A 350 -47.99 73.20 14.22
CA ALA A 350 -49.11 73.66 13.41
C ALA A 350 -50.39 73.51 14.25
#